data_AF-A0A957HJQ9-F1
#
_entry.id   AF-A0A957HJQ9-F1
#
_cell.length_a   1.000
_cell.length_b   1.000
_cell.length_c   1.000
_cell.angle_alpha   90.00
_cell.angle_beta   90.00
_cell.angle_gamma   90.00
#
_symmetry.space_group_name_H-M   'P 1'
#
loop_
_entity.id
_entity.type
_entity.pdbx_description
1 polymer ?
#
loop_
_entity_poly.entity_id
_entity_poly.type
_entity_poly.pdbx_seq_one_letter_code
_entity_poly.pdbx_strand_id
1 'polypeptide(L)'
;MERFTQHLRQLTYKLFPTLAQQPANLQELAHVAMTFFYFMLPAFAVGLVWLWLITDWSIIADNWAIFLFLLLLVSAIDKRPFQIPISLSEQFTIPLSASLSNLISVAVLLIFGPSALWIFIIEAVGEAIQTLWRNHQQNLPHQFTLNNFVQASGVSTFQLLVAGLIFTASGGSYPFQATRFADWLPAIWSILALSAAPLFLYLLPVWSITLQTRQRLNKQSFFQLIGGSILL
;
A
#
# COMPACT_ATOMS: atom_id res chain seq x y z
N MET A 1 6.60 21.50 -14.66
CA MET A 1 7.09 20.38 -13.83
C MET A 1 8.32 20.76 -13.00
N GLU A 2 9.43 21.26 -13.56
CA GLU A 2 10.65 21.57 -12.79
C GLU A 2 10.44 22.52 -11.59
N ARG A 3 9.52 23.49 -11.70
CA ARG A 3 9.16 24.36 -10.57
C ARG A 3 8.47 23.60 -9.43
N PHE A 4 7.63 22.62 -9.75
CA PHE A 4 6.91 21.81 -8.75
C PHE A 4 7.88 20.91 -7.99
N THR A 5 8.86 20.33 -8.68
CA THR A 5 9.83 19.41 -8.10
C THR A 5 10.84 20.14 -7.22
N GLN A 6 11.30 21.32 -7.65
CA GLN A 6 12.06 22.23 -6.80
C GLN A 6 11.26 22.66 -5.56
N HIS A 7 9.97 22.95 -5.71
CA HIS A 7 9.12 23.31 -4.58
C HIS A 7 8.96 22.16 -3.58
N LEU A 8 8.71 20.93 -4.06
CA LEU A 8 8.65 19.74 -3.20
C LEU A 8 9.99 19.50 -2.48
N ARG A 9 11.13 19.69 -3.16
CA ARG A 9 12.45 19.55 -2.54
C ARG A 9 12.69 20.59 -1.45
N GLN A 10 12.35 21.85 -1.71
CA GLN A 10 12.40 22.92 -0.72
C GLN A 10 11.48 22.63 0.47
N LEU A 11 10.27 22.17 0.20
CA LEU A 11 9.30 21.79 1.23
C LEU A 11 9.84 20.63 2.09
N THR A 12 10.43 19.60 1.47
CA THR A 12 11.04 18.47 2.18
C THR A 12 12.12 18.92 3.14
N TYR A 13 13.08 19.73 2.71
CA TYR A 13 14.16 20.17 3.61
C TYR A 13 13.71 21.24 4.61
N LYS A 14 12.63 21.97 4.32
CA LYS A 14 12.02 22.89 5.28
C LYS A 14 11.29 22.13 6.40
N LEU A 15 10.54 21.07 6.06
CA LEU A 15 9.80 20.26 7.03
C LEU A 15 10.70 19.26 7.76
N PHE A 16 11.73 18.74 7.09
CA PHE A 16 12.63 17.71 7.59
C PHE A 16 14.10 18.12 7.38
N PRO A 17 14.61 19.07 8.18
CA PRO A 17 15.97 19.60 8.01
C PRO A 17 17.06 18.54 8.18
N THR A 18 16.80 17.48 8.94
CA THR A 18 17.73 16.35 9.14
C THR A 18 18.03 15.59 7.84
N LEU A 19 17.14 15.65 6.85
CA LEU A 19 17.35 15.01 5.54
C LEU A 19 18.35 15.79 4.69
N ALA A 20 18.48 17.10 4.88
CA ALA A 20 19.44 17.93 4.15
C ALA A 20 20.89 17.70 4.61
N GLN A 21 21.08 17.14 5.81
CA GLN A 21 22.40 16.85 6.39
C GLN A 21 22.93 15.47 5.97
N GLN A 22 22.13 14.67 5.26
CA GLN A 22 22.52 13.33 4.82
C GLN A 22 23.47 13.37 3.61
N PRO A 23 24.22 12.30 3.34
CA PRO A 23 24.98 12.12 2.09
C PRO A 23 24.11 12.25 0.83
N ALA A 24 24.70 12.68 -0.30
CA ALA A 24 23.96 13.02 -1.53
C ALA A 24 23.06 11.89 -2.06
N ASN A 25 23.51 10.63 -1.99
CA ASN A 25 22.72 9.46 -2.37
C ASN A 25 21.45 9.29 -1.50
N LEU A 26 21.57 9.51 -0.19
CA LEU A 26 20.44 9.47 0.74
C LEU A 26 19.53 10.69 0.60
N GLN A 27 20.06 11.85 0.17
CA GLN A 27 19.23 13.02 -0.14
C GLN A 27 18.34 12.80 -1.36
N GLU A 28 18.84 12.16 -2.41
CA GLU A 28 18.05 11.80 -3.59
C GLU A 28 16.96 10.78 -3.24
N LEU A 29 17.33 9.72 -2.50
CA LEU A 29 16.38 8.72 -2.01
C LEU A 29 15.31 9.36 -1.12
N ALA A 30 15.71 10.28 -0.23
CA ALA A 30 14.79 11.03 0.62
C ALA A 30 13.84 11.89 -0.21
N HIS A 31 14.31 12.55 -1.27
CA HIS A 31 13.45 13.35 -2.12
C HIS A 31 12.41 12.51 -2.87
N VAL A 32 12.82 11.35 -3.39
CA VAL A 32 11.91 10.39 -4.03
C VAL A 32 10.88 9.88 -3.02
N ALA A 33 11.33 9.41 -1.86
CA ALA A 33 10.45 8.92 -0.80
C ALA A 33 9.44 9.98 -0.36
N MET A 34 9.89 11.20 -0.08
CA MET A 34 9.01 12.28 0.35
C MET A 34 8.04 12.72 -0.73
N THR A 35 8.39 12.59 -2.01
CA THR A 35 7.42 12.79 -3.11
C THR A 35 6.26 11.81 -2.97
N PHE A 36 6.51 10.51 -2.84
CA PHE A 36 5.44 9.54 -2.60
C PHE A 36 4.64 9.88 -1.33
N PHE A 37 5.32 10.22 -0.24
CA PHE A 37 4.66 10.63 1.01
C PHE A 37 3.65 11.77 0.78
N TYR A 38 4.02 12.85 0.08
CA TYR A 38 3.10 13.98 -0.16
C TYR A 38 1.92 13.63 -1.05
N PHE A 39 2.09 12.71 -2.01
CA PHE A 39 0.99 12.24 -2.85
C PHE A 39 0.04 11.30 -2.09
N MET A 40 0.58 10.44 -1.21
CA MET A 40 -0.22 9.45 -0.48
C MET A 40 -0.83 9.99 0.80
N LEU A 41 -0.21 10.97 1.46
CA LEU A 41 -0.66 11.47 2.76
C LEU A 41 -2.11 11.99 2.74
N PRO A 42 -2.56 12.80 1.76
CA PRO A 42 -3.95 13.24 1.73
C PRO A 42 -4.93 12.08 1.54
N ALA A 43 -4.61 11.13 0.66
CA ALA A 43 -5.44 9.95 0.42
C ALA A 43 -5.51 9.06 1.68
N PHE A 44 -4.39 8.86 2.36
CA PHE A 44 -4.30 8.15 3.62
C PHE A 44 -5.14 8.82 4.72
N ALA A 45 -5.02 10.14 4.89
CA ALA A 45 -5.77 10.89 5.90
C ALA A 45 -7.28 10.84 5.65
N VAL A 46 -7.71 11.08 4.40
CA VAL A 46 -9.13 10.98 4.02
C VAL A 46 -9.64 9.55 4.19
N GLY A 47 -8.85 8.56 3.77
CA GLY A 47 -9.19 7.13 3.93
C GLY A 47 -9.35 6.73 5.39
N LEU A 48 -8.48 7.20 6.28
CA LEU A 48 -8.56 6.93 7.72
C LEU A 48 -9.81 7.56 8.36
N VAL A 49 -10.12 8.81 8.02
CA VAL A 49 -11.33 9.49 8.51
C VAL A 49 -12.58 8.78 8.00
N TRP A 50 -12.63 8.46 6.71
CA TRP A 50 -13.72 7.70 6.13
C TRP A 50 -13.90 6.34 6.81
N LEU A 51 -12.79 5.61 7.03
CA LEU A 51 -12.80 4.31 7.68
C LEU A 51 -13.39 4.42 9.08
N TRP A 52 -12.92 5.39 9.87
CA TRP A 52 -13.45 5.65 11.20
C TRP A 52 -14.97 5.89 11.20
N LEU A 53 -15.49 6.64 10.22
CA LEU A 53 -16.91 6.98 10.12
C LEU A 53 -17.80 5.80 9.71
N ILE A 54 -17.30 4.88 8.88
CA ILE A 54 -18.08 3.75 8.36
C ILE A 54 -17.87 2.46 9.17
N THR A 55 -16.88 2.44 10.07
CA THR A 55 -16.59 1.25 10.89
C THR A 55 -17.74 0.99 11.85
N ASP A 56 -18.35 -0.17 11.70
CA ASP A 56 -19.23 -0.70 12.73
C ASP A 56 -18.38 -1.38 13.82
N TRP A 57 -18.24 -0.68 14.94
CA TRP A 57 -17.47 -1.13 16.10
C TRP A 57 -18.12 -2.31 16.82
N SER A 58 -19.44 -2.51 16.71
CA SER A 58 -20.08 -3.65 17.35
C SER A 58 -19.65 -4.96 16.69
N ILE A 59 -19.52 -4.98 15.36
CA ILE A 59 -19.05 -6.17 14.63
C ILE A 59 -17.66 -6.60 15.11
N ILE A 60 -16.74 -5.64 15.32
CA ILE A 60 -15.40 -5.93 15.83
C ILE A 60 -15.47 -6.42 17.27
N ALA A 61 -16.27 -5.77 18.12
CA ALA A 61 -16.41 -6.13 19.53
C ALA A 61 -17.01 -7.54 19.70
N ASP A 62 -18.05 -7.87 18.93
CA ASP A 62 -18.74 -9.16 18.99
C ASP A 62 -17.88 -10.30 18.45
N ASN A 63 -16.93 -10.00 17.55
CA ASN A 63 -16.09 -10.99 16.87
C ASN A 63 -14.59 -10.77 17.13
N TRP A 64 -14.23 -10.19 18.28
CA TRP A 64 -12.85 -9.76 18.58
C TRP A 64 -11.83 -10.90 18.50
N ALA A 65 -12.22 -12.12 18.87
CA ALA A 65 -11.35 -13.29 18.82
C ALA A 65 -10.98 -13.67 17.37
N ILE A 66 -11.96 -13.64 16.45
CA ILE A 66 -11.74 -13.90 15.02
C ILE A 66 -10.91 -12.77 14.42
N PHE A 67 -11.22 -11.52 14.78
CA PHE A 67 -10.47 -10.35 14.34
C PHE A 67 -8.99 -10.45 14.73
N LEU A 68 -8.70 -10.79 15.99
CA LEU A 68 -7.33 -10.95 16.50
C LEU A 68 -6.62 -12.14 15.84
N PHE A 69 -7.31 -13.26 15.64
CA PHE A 69 -6.78 -14.40 14.90
C PHE A 69 -6.37 -14.01 13.47
N LEU A 70 -7.24 -13.29 12.74
CA LEU A 70 -6.95 -12.83 11.39
C LEU A 70 -5.82 -11.80 11.36
N LEU A 71 -5.77 -10.88 12.34
CA LEU A 71 -4.66 -9.94 12.47
C LEU A 71 -3.31 -10.65 12.65
N LEU A 72 -3.25 -11.66 13.51
CA LEU A 72 -2.05 -12.47 13.69
C LEU A 72 -1.71 -13.28 12.44
N LEU A 73 -2.72 -13.82 11.76
CA LEU A 73 -2.54 -14.58 10.53
C LEU A 73 -1.97 -13.71 9.40
N VAL A 74 -2.53 -12.51 9.19
CA VAL A 74 -2.04 -11.51 8.23
C VAL A 74 -0.58 -11.16 8.56
N SER A 75 -0.30 -10.79 9.81
CA SER A 75 1.06 -10.42 10.23
C SER A 75 2.08 -11.56 10.11
N ALA A 76 1.66 -12.81 10.23
CA ALA A 76 2.53 -13.98 10.07
C ALA A 76 2.83 -14.29 8.60
N ILE A 77 1.85 -14.06 7.72
CA ILE A 77 1.94 -14.38 6.29
C ILE A 77 2.66 -13.28 5.52
N ASP A 78 2.42 -12.01 5.84
CA ASP A 78 3.01 -10.91 5.08
C ASP A 78 4.54 -10.86 5.16
N LYS A 79 5.10 -11.44 6.23
CA LYS A 79 6.56 -11.64 6.40
C LYS A 79 7.18 -12.62 5.40
N ARG A 80 6.40 -13.28 4.54
CA ARG A 80 6.85 -14.31 3.60
C ARG A 80 6.36 -14.02 2.18
N PRO A 81 6.79 -12.91 1.54
CA PRO A 81 6.46 -12.67 0.14
C PRO A 81 7.09 -13.75 -0.74
N PHE A 82 6.32 -14.29 -1.68
CA PHE A 82 6.86 -15.16 -2.73
C PHE A 82 7.62 -14.29 -3.72
N GLN A 83 8.95 -14.33 -3.65
CA GLN A 83 9.80 -13.63 -4.60
C GLN A 83 10.11 -14.55 -5.78
N ILE A 84 9.52 -14.27 -6.93
CA ILE A 84 9.84 -14.91 -8.20
C ILE A 84 10.84 -14.00 -8.91
N PRO A 85 12.14 -14.35 -8.95
CA PRO A 85 13.11 -13.54 -9.68
C PRO A 85 12.80 -13.64 -11.18
N ILE A 86 12.44 -12.52 -11.79
CA ILE A 86 12.25 -12.44 -13.24
C ILE A 86 13.51 -11.82 -13.83
N SER A 87 14.29 -12.64 -14.53
CA SER A 87 15.45 -12.21 -15.29
C SER A 87 14.99 -11.46 -16.54
N LEU A 88 15.37 -10.19 -16.61
CA LEU A 88 14.96 -9.25 -17.66
C LEU A 88 16.08 -9.04 -18.69
N SER A 89 17.32 -9.23 -18.25
CA SER A 89 18.53 -9.39 -19.06
C SER A 89 19.57 -10.20 -18.25
N GLU A 90 20.72 -10.51 -18.84
CA GLU A 90 21.82 -11.20 -18.15
C GLU A 90 22.36 -10.43 -16.93
N GLN A 91 22.17 -9.10 -16.87
CA GLN A 91 22.66 -8.27 -15.77
C GLN A 91 21.57 -7.75 -14.82
N PHE A 92 20.28 -8.04 -15.07
CA PHE A 92 19.19 -7.40 -14.33
C PHE A 92 18.04 -8.36 -14.02
N THR A 93 17.89 -8.67 -12.74
CA THR A 93 16.82 -9.48 -12.16
C THR A 93 16.01 -8.61 -11.20
N ILE A 94 14.69 -8.59 -11.36
CA ILE A 94 13.78 -7.98 -10.38
C ILE A 94 13.06 -9.09 -9.63
N PRO A 95 13.00 -9.05 -8.29
CA PRO A 95 12.15 -9.93 -7.53
C PRO A 95 10.69 -9.52 -7.71
N LEU A 96 9.91 -10.35 -8.39
CA LEU A 96 8.46 -10.19 -8.43
C LEU A 96 7.90 -10.75 -7.13
N SER A 97 7.30 -9.91 -6.30
CA SER A 97 6.77 -10.32 -4.98
C SER A 97 5.26 -10.50 -5.09
N ALA A 98 4.78 -11.72 -4.92
CA ALA A 98 3.35 -12.00 -4.74
C ALA A 98 3.12 -12.43 -3.28
N SER A 99 2.05 -11.96 -2.65
CA SER A 99 1.73 -12.32 -1.27
C SER A 99 0.39 -13.02 -1.19
N LEU A 100 0.33 -14.06 -0.35
CA LEU A 100 -0.93 -14.70 0.03
C LEU A 100 -1.81 -13.73 0.84
N SER A 101 -1.25 -12.61 1.33
CA SER A 101 -1.96 -11.61 2.12
C SER A 101 -3.16 -11.05 1.37
N ASN A 102 -3.09 -10.84 0.05
CA ASN A 102 -4.23 -10.33 -0.73
C ASN A 102 -5.48 -11.21 -0.71
N LEU A 103 -5.31 -12.52 -0.77
CA LEU A 103 -6.43 -13.46 -0.68
C LEU A 103 -7.07 -13.39 0.71
N ILE A 104 -6.24 -13.23 1.75
CA ILE A 104 -6.70 -13.06 3.12
C ILE A 104 -7.40 -11.71 3.27
N SER A 105 -6.89 -10.65 2.66
CA SER A 105 -7.50 -9.32 2.68
C SER A 105 -8.90 -9.32 2.11
N VAL A 106 -9.12 -10.00 0.98
CA VAL A 106 -10.46 -10.17 0.42
C VAL A 106 -11.33 -11.04 1.33
N ALA A 107 -10.80 -12.14 1.87
CA ALA A 107 -11.57 -12.98 2.79
C ALA A 107 -12.03 -12.20 4.04
N VAL A 108 -11.14 -11.41 4.65
CA VAL A 108 -11.48 -10.57 5.81
C VAL A 108 -12.49 -9.50 5.40
N LEU A 109 -12.30 -8.85 4.25
CA LEU A 109 -13.25 -7.86 3.71
C LEU A 109 -14.65 -8.46 3.52
N LEU A 110 -14.75 -9.68 3.02
CA LEU A 110 -16.04 -10.37 2.82
C LEU A 110 -16.75 -10.70 4.15
N ILE A 111 -16.00 -10.91 5.23
CA ILE A 111 -16.55 -11.24 6.55
C ILE A 111 -16.91 -9.97 7.33
N PHE A 112 -15.97 -9.03 7.45
CA PHE A 112 -16.07 -7.86 8.33
C PHE A 112 -16.48 -6.58 7.58
N GLY A 113 -16.59 -6.62 6.26
CA GLY A 113 -16.83 -5.43 5.45
C GLY A 113 -15.72 -4.39 5.62
N PRO A 114 -16.04 -3.10 5.56
CA PRO A 114 -15.06 -2.02 5.75
C PRO A 114 -14.28 -2.09 7.06
N SER A 115 -14.86 -2.65 8.13
CA SER A 115 -14.19 -2.81 9.43
C SER A 115 -12.93 -3.69 9.35
N ALA A 116 -12.81 -4.54 8.33
CA ALA A 116 -11.60 -5.33 8.03
C ALA A 116 -10.34 -4.48 7.86
N LEU A 117 -10.49 -3.24 7.36
CA LEU A 117 -9.38 -2.33 7.08
C LEU A 117 -8.52 -2.03 8.31
N TRP A 118 -9.10 -2.07 9.51
CA TRP A 118 -8.35 -1.87 10.75
C TRP A 118 -7.25 -2.90 10.97
N ILE A 119 -7.42 -4.13 10.45
CA ILE A 119 -6.37 -5.15 10.53
C ILE A 119 -5.09 -4.65 9.87
N PHE A 120 -5.20 -4.11 8.66
CA PHE A 120 -4.07 -3.60 7.87
C PHE A 120 -3.48 -2.33 8.48
N ILE A 121 -4.31 -1.44 9.03
CA ILE A 121 -3.82 -0.25 9.73
C ILE A 121 -3.00 -0.65 10.97
N ILE A 122 -3.52 -1.57 11.79
CA ILE A 122 -2.82 -2.03 13.00
C ILE A 122 -1.52 -2.75 12.63
N GLU A 123 -1.55 -3.56 11.59
CA GLU A 123 -0.39 -4.28 11.10
C GLU A 123 0.68 -3.32 10.56
N ALA A 124 0.31 -2.35 9.72
CA ALA A 124 1.22 -1.30 9.24
C ALA A 124 1.81 -0.45 10.39
N VAL A 125 1.04 -0.17 11.45
CA VAL A 125 1.57 0.47 12.66
C VAL A 125 2.60 -0.42 13.35
N GLY A 126 2.31 -1.71 13.49
CA GLY A 126 3.23 -2.70 14.07
C GLY A 126 4.55 -2.78 13.29
N GLU A 127 4.48 -2.82 11.96
CA GLU A 127 5.65 -2.80 11.09
C GLU A 127 6.43 -1.49 11.18
N ALA A 128 5.73 -0.36 11.25
CA ALA A 128 6.34 0.96 11.41
C ALA A 128 7.11 1.04 12.74
N ILE A 129 6.56 0.52 13.83
CA ILE A 129 7.23 0.48 15.14
C ILE A 129 8.48 -0.40 15.08
N GLN A 130 8.38 -1.61 14.51
CA GLN A 130 9.52 -2.52 14.35
C GLN A 130 10.61 -1.90 13.46
N THR A 131 10.22 -1.26 12.37
CA THR A 131 11.13 -0.58 11.44
C THR A 131 11.77 0.63 12.10
N LEU A 132 11.04 1.41 12.90
CA LEU A 132 11.59 2.54 13.66
C LEU A 132 12.65 2.06 14.64
N TRP A 133 12.38 0.97 15.37
CA TRP A 133 13.34 0.37 16.28
C TRP A 133 14.63 -0.05 15.56
N ARG A 134 14.50 -0.79 14.46
CA ARG A 134 15.65 -1.25 13.65
C ARG A 134 16.43 -0.08 13.05
N ASN A 135 15.73 0.92 12.52
CA ASN A 135 16.34 2.10 11.91
C ASN A 135 17.05 2.96 12.94
N HIS A 136 16.54 3.04 14.17
CA HIS A 136 17.21 3.72 15.27
C HIS A 136 18.57 3.08 15.59
N GLN A 137 18.66 1.74 15.58
CA GLN A 137 19.94 1.03 15.75
C GLN A 137 20.94 1.28 14.61
N GLN A 138 20.45 1.63 13.42
CA GLN A 138 21.25 1.88 12.21
C GLN A 138 21.48 3.37 11.93
N ASN A 139 21.05 4.28 12.81
CA ASN A 139 21.08 5.74 12.61
C ASN A 139 20.40 6.21 11.30
N LEU A 140 19.38 5.49 10.84
CA LEU A 140 18.62 5.87 9.66
C LEU A 140 17.55 6.93 10.01
N PRO A 141 17.28 7.90 9.10
CA PRO A 141 16.25 8.91 9.33
C PRO A 141 14.86 8.29 9.51
N HIS A 142 14.16 8.65 10.60
CA HIS A 142 12.81 8.16 10.92
C HIS A 142 11.76 8.54 9.85
N GLN A 143 12.02 9.56 9.04
CA GLN A 143 11.15 9.96 7.94
C GLN A 143 10.97 8.85 6.90
N PHE A 144 11.96 7.98 6.70
CA PHE A 144 11.80 6.81 5.83
C PHE A 144 10.77 5.84 6.39
N THR A 145 10.77 5.61 7.71
CA THR A 145 9.75 4.80 8.38
C THR A 145 8.36 5.40 8.22
N LEU A 146 8.24 6.71 8.42
CA LEU A 146 6.98 7.44 8.32
C LEU A 146 6.43 7.40 6.88
N ASN A 147 7.31 7.57 5.90
CA ASN A 147 6.97 7.40 4.49
C ASN A 147 6.47 5.99 4.20
N ASN A 148 7.18 4.95 4.65
CA ASN A 148 6.79 3.57 4.41
C ASN A 148 5.42 3.27 5.03
N PHE A 149 5.19 3.75 6.26
CA PHE A 149 3.89 3.62 6.94
C PHE A 149 2.75 4.25 6.14
N VAL A 150 2.92 5.50 5.69
CA VAL A 150 1.88 6.20 4.90
C VAL A 150 1.68 5.56 3.53
N GLN A 151 2.74 5.08 2.89
CA GLN A 151 2.61 4.36 1.63
C GLN A 151 1.88 3.03 1.81
N ALA A 152 2.34 2.15 2.70
CA ALA A 152 1.68 0.86 2.96
C ALA A 152 0.22 1.06 3.36
N SER A 153 -0.03 1.88 4.38
CA SER A 153 -1.40 2.11 4.87
C SER A 153 -2.28 2.79 3.82
N GLY A 154 -1.76 3.80 3.10
CA GLY A 154 -2.50 4.51 2.07
C GLY A 154 -2.86 3.62 0.89
N VAL A 155 -1.92 2.79 0.43
CA VAL A 155 -2.11 1.84 -0.67
C VAL A 155 -3.14 0.78 -0.29
N SER A 156 -2.95 0.11 0.86
CA SER A 156 -3.88 -0.94 1.31
C SER A 156 -5.27 -0.39 1.55
N THR A 157 -5.39 0.81 2.15
CA THR A 157 -6.68 1.48 2.37
C THR A 157 -7.37 1.76 1.05
N PHE A 158 -6.66 2.33 0.07
CA PHE A 158 -7.22 2.64 -1.24
C PHE A 158 -7.61 1.37 -2.01
N GLN A 159 -6.77 0.34 -2.02
CA GLN A 159 -7.04 -0.93 -2.69
C GLN A 159 -8.33 -1.58 -2.17
N LEU A 160 -8.43 -1.70 -0.84
CA LEU A 160 -9.58 -2.34 -0.19
C LEU A 160 -10.84 -1.47 -0.29
N LEU A 161 -10.71 -0.14 -0.30
CA LEU A 161 -11.80 0.78 -0.62
C LEU A 161 -12.36 0.52 -2.01
N VAL A 162 -11.50 0.50 -3.02
CA VAL A 162 -11.89 0.24 -4.42
C VAL A 162 -12.51 -1.14 -4.55
N ALA A 163 -11.92 -2.15 -3.91
CA ALA A 163 -12.43 -3.52 -3.89
C ALA A 163 -13.82 -3.59 -3.25
N GLY A 164 -14.02 -3.00 -2.07
CA GLY A 164 -15.31 -2.99 -1.37
C GLY A 164 -16.40 -2.21 -2.10
N LEU A 165 -16.04 -1.09 -2.74
CA LEU A 165 -16.96 -0.35 -3.62
C LEU A 165 -17.40 -1.20 -4.80
N ILE A 166 -16.48 -1.89 -5.46
CA ILE A 166 -16.82 -2.76 -6.60
C ILE A 166 -17.64 -3.97 -6.15
N PHE A 167 -17.33 -4.56 -4.99
CA PHE A 167 -18.12 -5.65 -4.41
C PHE A 167 -19.57 -5.23 -4.17
N THR A 168 -19.79 -4.12 -3.48
CA THR A 168 -21.15 -3.63 -3.18
C THR A 168 -21.89 -3.14 -4.43
N ALA A 169 -21.20 -2.43 -5.34
CA ALA A 169 -21.79 -1.96 -6.59
C ALA A 169 -22.18 -3.10 -7.55
N SER A 170 -21.51 -4.25 -7.46
CA SER A 170 -21.86 -5.45 -8.24
C SER A 170 -22.94 -6.32 -7.57
N GLY A 171 -23.52 -5.87 -6.44
CA GLY A 171 -24.61 -6.54 -5.75
C GLY A 171 -24.19 -7.44 -4.58
N GLY A 172 -22.91 -7.37 -4.18
CA GLY A 172 -22.41 -8.04 -2.97
C GLY A 172 -22.96 -7.41 -1.69
N SER A 173 -23.11 -8.22 -0.64
CA SER A 173 -23.49 -7.78 0.71
C SER A 173 -22.57 -8.37 1.76
N TYR A 174 -22.46 -7.69 2.90
CA TYR A 174 -21.66 -8.12 4.05
C TYR A 174 -22.60 -8.54 5.20
N PRO A 175 -22.30 -9.64 5.92
CA PRO A 175 -21.28 -10.64 5.60
C PRO A 175 -21.63 -11.41 4.32
N PHE A 176 -20.60 -11.81 3.56
CA PHE A 176 -20.78 -12.51 2.29
C PHE A 176 -21.47 -13.86 2.48
N GLN A 177 -22.53 -14.09 1.71
CA GLN A 177 -23.24 -15.36 1.65
C GLN A 177 -23.40 -15.77 0.18
N ALA A 178 -22.98 -16.98 -0.17
CA ALA A 178 -23.13 -17.52 -1.51
C ALA A 178 -23.91 -18.83 -1.47
N THR A 179 -24.99 -18.88 -2.25
CA THR A 179 -25.80 -20.09 -2.46
C THR A 179 -25.59 -20.69 -3.85
N ARG A 180 -25.19 -19.85 -4.82
CA ARG A 180 -24.94 -20.21 -6.21
C ARG A 180 -23.60 -19.67 -6.66
N PHE A 181 -23.07 -20.23 -7.76
CA PHE A 181 -21.82 -19.76 -8.36
C PHE A 181 -21.89 -18.28 -8.78
N ALA A 182 -23.05 -17.83 -9.29
CA ALA A 182 -23.25 -16.42 -9.68
C ALA A 182 -23.06 -15.43 -8.52
N ASP A 183 -23.32 -15.86 -7.28
CA ASP A 183 -23.16 -15.03 -6.08
C ASP A 183 -21.68 -14.71 -5.80
N TRP A 184 -20.75 -15.46 -6.40
CA TRP A 184 -19.31 -15.19 -6.31
C TRP A 184 -18.81 -14.11 -7.27
N LEU A 185 -19.60 -13.73 -8.29
CA LEU A 185 -19.17 -12.73 -9.27
C LEU A 185 -18.76 -11.40 -8.62
N PRO A 186 -19.50 -10.83 -7.64
CA PRO A 186 -19.06 -9.64 -6.92
C PRO A 186 -17.71 -9.78 -6.25
N ALA A 187 -17.44 -10.93 -5.61
CA ALA A 187 -16.18 -11.21 -4.96
C ALA A 187 -15.03 -11.31 -5.98
N ILE A 188 -15.27 -11.95 -7.13
CA ILE A 188 -14.29 -12.05 -8.22
C ILE A 188 -13.95 -10.66 -8.77
N TRP A 189 -14.95 -9.81 -9.02
CA TRP A 189 -14.72 -8.43 -9.47
C TRP A 189 -13.95 -7.61 -8.44
N SER A 190 -14.26 -7.79 -7.15
CA SER A 190 -13.53 -7.18 -6.05
C SER A 190 -12.05 -7.59 -6.02
N ILE A 191 -11.73 -8.85 -6.29
CA ILE A 191 -10.34 -9.34 -6.37
C ILE A 191 -9.61 -8.69 -7.56
N LEU A 192 -10.24 -8.69 -8.74
CA LEU A 192 -9.66 -8.07 -9.93
C LEU A 192 -9.40 -6.58 -9.74
N ALA A 193 -10.33 -5.90 -9.06
CA ALA A 193 -10.19 -4.51 -8.68
C ALA A 193 -9.02 -4.27 -7.73
N LEU A 194 -8.85 -5.13 -6.72
CA LEU A 194 -7.77 -5.04 -5.75
C LEU A 194 -6.39 -5.15 -6.43
N SER A 195 -6.24 -6.08 -7.38
CA SER A 195 -5.03 -6.24 -8.19
C SER A 195 -4.81 -5.09 -9.19
N ALA A 196 -5.87 -4.44 -9.67
CA ALA A 196 -5.73 -3.32 -10.61
C ALA A 196 -5.50 -1.97 -9.90
N ALA A 197 -6.00 -1.79 -8.69
CA ALA A 197 -5.95 -0.54 -7.94
C ALA A 197 -4.53 0.07 -7.76
N PRO A 198 -3.47 -0.70 -7.43
CA PRO A 198 -2.14 -0.12 -7.25
C PRO A 198 -1.59 0.48 -8.55
N LEU A 199 -2.01 0.01 -9.73
CA LEU A 199 -1.63 0.63 -11.01
C LEU A 199 -1.97 2.12 -11.03
N PHE A 200 -3.20 2.46 -10.63
CA PHE A 200 -3.68 3.83 -10.67
C PHE A 200 -3.02 4.72 -9.62
N LEU A 201 -2.80 4.15 -8.43
CA LEU A 201 -2.26 4.87 -7.29
C LEU A 201 -0.77 5.20 -7.47
N TYR A 202 0.01 4.26 -8.02
CA TYR A 202 1.45 4.46 -8.23
C TYR A 202 1.79 5.19 -9.54
N LEU A 203 0.88 5.26 -10.51
CA LEU A 203 1.17 5.87 -11.81
C LEU A 203 1.59 7.34 -11.70
N LEU A 204 0.88 8.14 -10.91
CA LEU A 204 1.18 9.57 -10.74
C LEU A 204 2.55 9.85 -10.09
N PRO A 205 2.89 9.27 -8.92
CA PRO A 205 4.18 9.53 -8.30
C PRO A 205 5.34 8.99 -9.13
N VAL A 206 5.18 7.82 -9.77
CA VAL A 206 6.19 7.25 -10.68
C VAL A 206 6.40 8.15 -11.90
N TRP A 207 5.32 8.61 -12.52
CA TRP A 207 5.39 9.54 -13.63
C TRP A 207 6.10 10.83 -13.23
N SER A 208 5.79 11.38 -12.05
CA SER A 208 6.48 12.54 -11.47
C SER A 208 7.98 12.30 -11.33
N ILE A 209 8.40 11.17 -10.77
CA ILE A 209 9.82 10.83 -10.57
C ILE A 209 10.56 10.67 -11.90
N THR A 210 9.93 10.05 -12.89
CA THR A 210 10.59 9.81 -14.19
C THR A 210 10.82 11.10 -14.96
N LEU A 211 9.89 12.06 -14.82
CA LEU A 211 10.10 13.42 -15.30
C LEU A 211 11.21 14.15 -14.51
N GLN A 212 11.35 13.88 -13.21
CA GLN A 212 12.38 14.49 -12.36
C GLN A 212 13.80 13.99 -12.68
N THR A 213 13.98 12.68 -12.81
CA THR A 213 15.29 12.07 -13.02
C THR A 213 15.77 12.17 -14.47
N ARG A 214 14.93 12.70 -15.38
CA ARG A 214 15.13 12.68 -16.85
C ARG A 214 15.45 11.28 -17.41
N GLN A 215 15.25 10.23 -16.62
CA GLN A 215 15.37 8.87 -17.07
C GLN A 215 14.12 8.55 -17.89
N ARG A 216 14.29 8.25 -19.17
CA ARG A 216 13.20 7.65 -19.95
C ARG A 216 12.84 6.34 -19.28
N LEU A 217 11.59 6.21 -18.84
CA LEU A 217 11.02 4.90 -18.53
C LEU A 217 11.26 4.02 -19.75
N ASN A 218 12.16 3.05 -19.64
CA ASN A 218 12.21 2.00 -20.62
C ASN A 218 10.83 1.32 -20.61
N LYS A 219 10.32 0.92 -21.78
CA LYS A 219 9.07 0.13 -21.88
C LYS A 219 9.08 -1.02 -20.86
N GLN A 220 10.26 -1.60 -20.62
CA GLN A 220 10.50 -2.65 -19.64
C GLN A 220 10.19 -2.21 -18.19
N SER A 221 10.63 -1.02 -17.77
CA SER A 221 10.33 -0.46 -16.44
C SER A 221 8.83 -0.15 -16.28
N PHE A 222 8.18 0.31 -17.34
CA PHE A 222 6.74 0.54 -17.35
C PHE A 222 5.94 -0.78 -17.24
N PHE A 223 6.32 -1.81 -18.00
CA PHE A 223 5.73 -3.15 -17.88
C PHE A 223 6.01 -3.81 -16.52
N GLN A 224 7.14 -3.51 -15.86
CA GLN A 224 7.44 -3.98 -14.51
C GLN A 224 6.58 -3.29 -13.45
N LEU A 225 6.36 -1.99 -13.59
CA LEU A 225 5.42 -1.25 -12.74
C LEU A 225 4.01 -1.81 -12.86
N ILE A 226 3.60 -2.18 -14.08
CA ILE A 226 2.30 -2.79 -14.34
C ILE A 226 2.22 -4.24 -13.83
N GLY A 227 3.24 -5.06 -14.14
CA GLY A 227 3.28 -6.47 -13.76
C GLY A 227 3.45 -6.68 -12.25
N GLY A 228 4.18 -5.79 -11.58
CA GLY A 228 4.34 -5.81 -10.13
C GLY A 228 3.09 -5.37 -9.38
N SER A 229 2.24 -4.54 -9.98
CA SER A 229 0.98 -4.11 -9.34
C SER A 229 -0.18 -5.07 -9.57
N ILE A 230 -0.23 -5.79 -10.71
CA ILE A 230 -1.24 -6.84 -10.97
C ILE A 230 -1.04 -8.10 -10.09
N LEU A 231 0.16 -8.30 -9.55
CA LEU A 231 0.54 -9.47 -8.74
C LEU A 231 0.80 -9.12 -7.26
N LEU A 232 0.75 -7.84 -6.91
CA LEU A 232 0.47 -7.31 -5.57
C LEU A 232 -1.04 -7.12 -5.36
#